data_AF-A0A8J3M0P0-F1
#
_entry.id   AF-A0A8J3M0P0-F1
#
_cell.length_a   1.000
_cell.length_b   1.000
_cell.length_c   1.000
_cell.angle_alpha   90.00
_cell.angle_beta   90.00
_cell.angle_gamma   90.00
#
_symmetry.space_group_name_H-M   'P 1'
#
loop_
_entity.id
_entity.type
_entity.pdbx_description
1 polymer ?
#
loop_
_entity_poly.entity_id
_entity_poly.type
_entity_poly.pdbx_seq_one_letter_code
_entity_poly.pdbx_strand_id
1 'polypeptide(L)' 'MSDNTTTRILAIQRVVACASPSGWLDAFVVSVADGSVEVATLTGSIELLSTDAPVVVGEPVGYHPVAEVIALGREWYSAR' A
#
# COMPACT_ATOMS: atom_id res chain seq x y z
N MET A 1 -26.30 -12.39 -8.94
CA MET A 1 -25.22 -12.40 -7.95
C MET A 1 -24.08 -11.61 -8.54
N SER A 2 -23.95 -10.36 -8.11
CA SER A 2 -22.82 -9.53 -8.52
C SER A 2 -21.90 -9.50 -7.30
N ASP A 3 -20.76 -10.20 -7.39
CA ASP A 3 -19.68 -10.03 -6.42
C ASP A 3 -19.16 -8.60 -6.55
N ASN A 4 -19.78 -7.68 -5.82
CA ASN A 4 -19.28 -6.34 -5.52
C ASN A 4 -18.09 -6.43 -4.55
N THR A 5 -17.08 -7.24 -4.91
CA THR A 5 -15.77 -7.03 -4.31
C THR A 5 -15.17 -5.90 -5.12
N THR A 6 -15.44 -4.66 -4.72
CA THR A 6 -14.60 -3.50 -5.06
C THR A 6 -13.16 -3.93 -4.81
N THR A 7 -12.47 -4.32 -5.86
CA THR A 7 -11.07 -4.72 -5.75
C THR A 7 -10.35 -3.43 -5.44
N ARG A 8 -9.80 -3.29 -4.22
CA ARG A 8 -9.18 -2.05 -3.72
C ARG A 8 -7.90 -1.64 -4.45
N ILE A 9 -7.54 -2.37 -5.51
CA ILE A 9 -6.46 -2.13 -6.45
C ILE A 9 -6.92 -2.50 -7.88
N LEU A 10 -6.30 -1.89 -8.88
CA LEU A 10 -6.49 -2.21 -10.29
C LEU A 10 -5.84 -3.57 -10.63
N ALA A 11 -6.35 -4.23 -11.67
CA ALA A 11 -5.78 -5.50 -12.15
C ALA A 11 -4.29 -5.39 -12.49
N ILE A 12 -3.88 -4.29 -13.12
CA ILE A 12 -2.46 -4.06 -13.48
C ILE A 12 -1.56 -3.92 -12.24
N GLN A 13 -2.02 -3.24 -11.18
CA GLN A 13 -1.27 -3.10 -9.94
C GLN A 13 -1.02 -4.47 -9.30
N ARG A 14 -2.04 -5.33 -9.28
CA ARG A 14 -1.89 -6.72 -8.82
C ARG A 14 -0.87 -7.49 -9.67
N VAL A 15 -0.95 -7.38 -11.01
CA VAL A 15 -0.03 -8.08 -11.91
C VAL A 15 1.41 -7.64 -11.67
N VAL A 16 1.67 -6.33 -11.58
CA VAL A 16 3.01 -5.79 -11.34
C VAL A 16 3.56 -6.24 -9.99
N ALA A 17 2.77 -6.08 -8.92
CA ALA A 17 3.19 -6.46 -7.57
C ALA A 17 3.50 -7.95 -7.43
N CYS A 18 2.78 -8.82 -8.15
CA CYS A 18 3.05 -10.26 -8.18
C CYS A 18 4.25 -10.61 -9.07
N ALA A 19 4.45 -9.89 -10.18
CA ALA A 19 5.54 -10.16 -11.13
C ALA A 19 6.91 -9.69 -10.62
N SER A 20 6.94 -8.77 -9.65
CA SER A 20 8.16 -8.19 -9.07
C SER A 20 8.19 -8.31 -7.54
N PRO A 21 8.24 -9.52 -6.97
CA PRO A 21 8.15 -9.72 -5.52
C PRO A 21 9.30 -9.06 -4.73
N SER A 22 10.46 -8.83 -5.35
CA SER A 22 11.57 -8.09 -4.73
C SER A 22 11.34 -6.57 -4.63
N GLY A 23 10.27 -6.05 -5.24
CA GLY A 23 9.91 -4.64 -5.19
C GLY A 23 9.17 -4.22 -3.92
N TRP A 24 8.74 -5.18 -3.08
CA TRP A 24 8.11 -4.89 -1.81
C TRP A 24 9.12 -4.33 -0.80
N LEU A 25 8.73 -3.23 -0.17
CA LEU A 25 9.46 -2.57 0.90
C LEU A 25 8.66 -2.71 2.20
N ASP A 26 9.32 -3.18 3.25
CA ASP A 26 8.76 -3.09 4.59
C ASP A 26 8.78 -1.62 5.05
N ALA A 27 7.70 -1.17 5.67
CA ALA A 27 7.55 0.19 6.15
C ALA A 27 6.65 0.28 7.39
N PHE A 28 6.71 1.41 8.07
CA PHE A 28 5.80 1.77 9.15
C PHE A 28 5.05 3.05 8.81
N VAL A 29 3.77 3.12 9.15
CA VAL A 29 3.01 4.36 9.04
C VAL A 29 3.49 5.35 10.08
N VAL A 30 3.85 6.57 9.66
CA VAL A 30 4.35 7.63 10.56
C VAL A 30 3.40 8.81 10.68
N SER A 31 2.53 9.01 9.68
CA SER A 31 1.48 10.04 9.71
C SER A 31 0.27 9.58 8.91
N VAL A 32 -0.92 10.01 9.33
CA VAL A 32 -2.18 9.80 8.62
C VAL A 32 -2.93 11.12 8.62
N ALA A 33 -3.28 11.60 7.43
CA ALA A 33 -4.14 12.75 7.18
C ALA A 33 -5.23 12.33 6.17
N ASP A 34 -6.31 13.09 6.06
CA ASP A 34 -7.47 12.72 5.23
C ASP A 34 -7.06 12.31 3.79
N GLY A 35 -7.12 11.01 3.49
CA GLY A 35 -6.76 10.41 2.19
C GLY A 35 -5.26 10.37 1.87
N SER A 36 -4.38 10.64 2.85
CA SER A 36 -2.92 10.65 2.70
C SER A 36 -2.23 9.95 3.88
N VAL A 37 -1.27 9.09 3.59
CA VAL A 37 -0.51 8.31 4.56
C VAL A 37 0.97 8.51 4.29
N GLU A 38 1.74 8.90 5.30
CA GLU A 38 3.20 8.86 5.22
C GLU A 38 3.71 7.55 5.80
N VAL A 39 4.60 6.90 5.06
CA VAL A 39 5.27 5.68 5.51
C VAL A 39 6.78 5.88 5.54
N ALA A 40 7.42 5.42 6.61
CA ALA A 40 8.87 5.32 6.69
C ALA A 40 9.29 3.89 6.30
N THR A 41 10.01 3.76 5.19
CA THR A 41 10.54 2.47 4.73
C THR A 41 11.72 2.05 5.58
N LEU A 42 11.97 0.75 5.70
CA LEU A 42 13.16 0.23 6.40
C LEU A 42 14.48 0.53 5.66
N THR A 43 14.40 1.05 4.44
CA THR A 43 15.55 1.60 3.70
C THR A 43 15.87 3.04 4.09
N GLY A 44 15.09 3.65 4.99
CA GLY A 44 15.30 4.99 5.54
C GLY A 44 14.66 6.12 4.73
N SER A 45 13.78 5.81 3.78
CA SER A 45 13.03 6.80 2.99
C SER A 45 11.68 7.08 3.62
N ILE A 46 11.13 8.29 3.40
CA ILE A 46 9.75 8.64 3.77
C ILE A 46 8.98 8.86 2.48
N GLU A 47 7.86 8.16 2.33
CA GLU A 47 7.00 8.21 1.16
C GLU A 47 5.61 8.71 1.57
N LEU A 48 5.08 9.67 0.82
CA LEU A 48 3.72 10.17 0.97
C LEU A 48 2.81 9.47 -0.03
N LEU A 49 1.77 8.81 0.45
CA LEU A 49 0.88 7.94 -0.32
C LEU A 49 -0.55 8.43 -0.22
N SER A 50 -1.23 8.59 -1.34
CA SER A 50 -2.69 8.75 -1.39
C SER A 50 -3.34 7.37 -1.40
N THR A 51 -4.02 7.03 -0.30
CA THR A 51 -4.62 5.71 -0.10
C THR A 51 -5.82 5.78 0.84
N ASP A 52 -6.81 4.91 0.57
CA ASP A 52 -7.96 4.66 1.47
C ASP A 52 -7.69 3.45 2.40
N ALA A 53 -6.43 3.03 2.54
CA ALA A 53 -6.07 1.97 3.46
C ALA A 53 -6.41 2.37 4.92
N PRO A 54 -7.14 1.55 5.68
CA PRO A 54 -7.55 1.85 7.05
C PRO A 54 -6.40 1.58 8.02
N VAL A 55 -5.30 2.32 7.87
CA VAL A 55 -4.08 2.18 8.68
C VAL A 55 -4.06 3.16 9.86
N VAL A 56 -3.20 2.89 10.83
CA VAL A 56 -2.94 3.75 11.98
C VAL A 56 -1.45 4.03 12.10
N VAL A 57 -1.06 5.12 12.77
CA VAL A 57 0.35 5.43 13.03
C VAL A 57 1.00 4.29 13.84
N GLY A 58 2.19 3.86 13.38
CA GLY A 58 2.93 2.73 13.92
C GLY A 58 2.59 1.38 13.29
N GLU A 59 1.55 1.31 12.44
CA GLU A 59 1.16 0.05 11.78
C GLU A 59 2.25 -0.40 10.78
N PRO A 60 2.71 -1.67 10.85
CA PRO A 60 3.60 -2.22 9.85
C PRO A 60 2.85 -2.51 8.55
N VAL A 61 3.45 -2.13 7.44
CA VAL A 61 2.85 -2.26 6.10
C VAL A 61 3.91 -2.69 5.08
N GLY A 62 3.49 -3.37 4.03
CA GLY A 62 4.31 -3.56 2.83
C GLY A 62 3.95 -2.50 1.80
N TYR A 63 4.93 -1.82 1.20
CA TYR A 63 4.72 -0.85 0.13
C TYR A 63 5.44 -1.31 -1.14
N HIS A 64 4.76 -1.32 -2.28
CA HIS A 64 5.35 -1.61 -3.58
C HIS A 64 5.32 -0.37 -4.47
N PRO A 65 6.41 0.42 -4.54
CA PRO A 65 6.41 1.75 -5.18
C PRO A 65 6.08 1.70 -6.67
N VAL A 66 6.52 0.67 -7.39
CA VAL A 66 6.25 0.54 -8.83
C VAL A 66 4.80 0.12 -9.11
N ALA A 67 4.16 -0.57 -8.17
CA ALA A 67 2.78 -1.03 -8.33
C ALA A 67 1.79 -0.03 -7.75
N GLU A 68 2.27 0.98 -7.00
CA GLU A 68 1.44 1.92 -6.26
C GLU A 68 0.47 1.16 -5.33
N VAL A 69 0.98 0.21 -4.55
CA VAL A 69 0.18 -0.63 -3.64
C VAL A 69 0.75 -0.63 -2.24
N ILE A 70 -0.13 -0.51 -1.25
CA ILE A 70 0.15 -0.80 0.15
C ILE A 70 -0.59 -2.07 0.60
N ALA A 71 0.13 -2.95 1.28
CA ALA A 71 -0.40 -4.17 1.88
C ALA A 71 -0.55 -3.99 3.40
N LEU A 72 -1.76 -4.22 3.88
CA LEU A 72 -2.13 -4.26 5.29
C LEU A 72 -2.58 -5.69 5.61
N GLY A 73 -1.71 -6.46 6.26
CA GLY A 73 -1.92 -7.89 6.46
C GLY A 73 -2.06 -8.64 5.13
N ARG A 74 -3.26 -9.14 4.83
CA ARG A 74 -3.57 -9.88 3.60
C ARG A 74 -4.32 -9.04 2.55
N GLU A 75 -4.62 -7.79 2.88
CA GLU A 75 -5.41 -6.91 2.02
C GLU A 75 -4.49 -5.88 1.35
N TRP A 76 -4.75 -5.59 0.07
CA TRP A 76 -3.98 -4.66 -0.74
C TRP A 76 -4.84 -3.48 -1.14
N TYR A 77 -4.28 -2.28 -1.07
CA TYR A 77 -4.93 -1.01 -1.36
C TYR A 77 -4.06 -0.20 -2.32
N SER A 78 -4.69 0.59 -3.20
CA SER A 78 -3.94 1.52 -4.05
C SER A 78 -3.28 2.59 -3.18
N ALA A 79 -2.05 2.96 -3.54
CA ALA A 79 -1.21 3.93 -2.85
C ALA A 79 -0.44 4.75 -3.90
N ARG A 80 -1.04 5.85 -4.36
CA ARG A 80 -0.52 6.73 -5.43
C ARG A 80 0.19 7.96 -4.90
#